data_AF-A0A524G2W7-F1
#
_entry.id   AF-A0A524G2W7-F1
#
_cell.length_a   1.000
_cell.length_b   1.000
_cell.length_c   1.000
_cell.angle_alpha   90.00
_cell.angle_beta   90.00
_cell.angle_gamma   90.00
#
_symmetry.space_group_name_H-M   'P 1'
#
loop_
_entity.id
_entity.type
_entity.pdbx_description
1 polymer ?
#
loop_
_entity_poly.entity_id
_entity_poly.type
_entity_poly.pdbx_seq_one_letter_code
_entity_poly.pdbx_strand_id
1 'polypeptide(L)'
;MYRVKQENTEVIKMVKKTKITVDHSKCHTGASTDPRDCRKCLFVCDPAVFLMHPTLEEHPDPHNPEIWRIDPIWLSKCTGCMKCVKVCPEHAITVVPGVSLHEMKAR
;
A
#
# COMPACT_ATOMS: atom_id res chain seq x y z
N MET A 1 10.60 -18.23 -22.43
CA MET A 1 11.88 -17.88 -21.78
C MET A 1 12.41 -16.63 -22.45
N TYR A 2 12.09 -15.45 -21.92
CA TYR A 2 12.42 -14.18 -22.57
C TYR A 2 13.88 -13.79 -22.32
N ARG A 3 14.65 -13.70 -23.42
CA ARG A 3 16.06 -13.33 -23.48
C ARG A 3 16.19 -11.81 -23.36
N VAL A 4 16.40 -11.33 -22.14
CA VAL A 4 16.67 -9.91 -21.85
C VAL A 4 18.12 -9.61 -22.27
N LYS A 5 18.31 -8.85 -23.36
CA LYS A 5 19.63 -8.41 -23.83
C LYS A 5 20.26 -7.44 -22.81
N GLN A 6 21.57 -7.53 -22.68
CA GLN A 6 22.41 -6.99 -21.60
C GLN A 6 22.41 -5.45 -21.44
N GLU A 7 21.79 -4.70 -22.35
CA GLU A 7 21.63 -3.23 -22.29
C GLU A 7 20.60 -2.76 -21.24
N ASN A 8 19.78 -3.68 -20.71
CA ASN A 8 18.65 -3.37 -19.82
C ASN A 8 19.00 -3.25 -18.32
N THR A 9 20.21 -3.63 -17.89
CA THR A 9 20.49 -3.83 -16.45
C THR A 9 20.58 -2.51 -15.67
N GLU A 10 21.16 -1.47 -16.26
CA GLU A 10 21.31 -0.14 -15.63
C GLU A 10 19.96 0.59 -15.53
N VAL A 11 19.13 0.52 -16.57
CA VAL A 11 17.79 1.11 -16.58
C VAL A 11 16.89 0.43 -15.54
N ILE A 12 16.99 -0.90 -15.39
CA ILE A 12 16.25 -1.65 -14.36
C ILE A 12 16.66 -1.21 -12.94
N LYS A 13 17.93 -0.86 -12.69
CA LYS A 13 18.38 -0.32 -11.39
C LYS A 13 17.77 1.07 -11.08
N MET A 14 17.42 1.84 -12.10
CA MET A 14 16.86 3.20 -11.96
C MET A 14 15.34 3.24 -11.80
N VAL A 15 14.63 2.16 -12.15
CA VAL A 15 13.18 2.02 -11.92
C VAL A 15 12.91 1.85 -10.41
N LYS A 16 12.44 2.91 -9.76
CA LYS A 16 12.04 2.86 -8.35
C LYS A 16 10.64 2.28 -8.24
N LYS A 17 10.46 1.26 -7.40
CA LYS A 17 9.12 0.72 -7.06
C LYS A 17 8.39 1.69 -6.13
N THR A 18 7.08 1.78 -6.30
CA THR A 18 6.22 2.48 -5.35
C THR A 18 6.32 1.84 -3.97
N LYS A 19 6.53 2.66 -2.95
CA LYS A 19 6.51 2.26 -1.53
C LYS A 19 5.35 2.95 -0.84
N ILE A 20 4.51 2.17 -0.17
CA ILE A 20 3.43 2.68 0.69
C ILE A 20 3.62 2.05 2.07
N THR A 21 3.56 2.85 3.12
CA THR A 21 3.63 2.40 4.51
C THR A 21 2.37 2.85 5.25
N VAL A 22 1.81 1.98 6.07
CA VAL A 22 0.75 2.29 7.03
C VAL A 22 1.32 2.14 8.43
N ASP A 23 1.20 3.20 9.25
CA ASP A 23 1.57 3.18 10.66
C ASP A 23 0.49 2.46 11.46
N HIS A 24 0.73 1.18 11.77
CA HIS A 24 -0.22 0.37 12.50
C HIS A 24 -0.44 0.88 13.92
N SER A 25 0.52 1.58 14.56
CA SER A 25 0.31 2.16 15.90
C SER A 25 -0.85 3.16 15.96
N LYS A 26 -1.31 3.65 14.80
CA LYS A 26 -2.45 4.56 14.64
C LYS A 26 -3.66 3.92 13.96
N CYS A 27 -3.47 2.81 13.26
CA CYS A 27 -4.48 2.19 12.40
C CYS A 27 -4.49 0.66 12.56
N HIS A 28 -5.14 0.21 13.62
CA HIS A 28 -5.56 -1.17 13.87
C HIS A 28 -6.76 -1.17 14.82
N THR A 29 -7.43 -2.31 14.98
CA THR A 29 -8.44 -2.46 16.05
C THR A 29 -7.81 -2.18 17.42
N GLY A 30 -8.30 -1.17 18.13
CA GLY A 30 -7.75 -0.73 19.43
C GLY A 30 -6.70 0.39 19.36
N ALA A 31 -6.33 0.86 18.15
CA ALA A 31 -5.52 2.07 17.99
C ALA A 31 -6.40 3.34 18.05
N SER A 32 -5.82 4.51 17.72
CA SER A 32 -6.57 5.77 17.61
C SER A 32 -7.66 5.73 16.53
N THR A 33 -7.54 4.87 15.52
CA THR A 33 -8.57 4.61 14.52
C THR A 33 -8.72 3.13 14.23
N ASP A 34 -9.94 2.60 14.37
CA ASP A 34 -10.29 1.25 13.91
C ASP A 34 -10.56 1.27 12.39
N PRO A 35 -9.79 0.51 11.57
CA PRO A 35 -9.96 0.49 10.13
C PRO A 35 -11.31 -0.08 9.68
N ARG A 36 -11.99 -0.91 10.48
CA ARG A 36 -13.31 -1.48 10.17
C ARG A 36 -14.39 -0.41 10.14
N ASP A 37 -14.25 0.63 10.96
CA ASP A 37 -15.16 1.77 10.96
C ASP A 37 -14.77 2.79 9.90
N CYS A 38 -13.47 3.14 9.83
CA CYS A 38 -12.98 4.25 9.01
C CYS A 38 -13.01 4.00 7.50
N ARG A 39 -12.28 2.98 6.99
CA ARG A 39 -12.23 2.56 5.57
C ARG A 39 -11.93 3.64 4.51
N LYS A 40 -11.62 4.89 4.88
CA LYS A 40 -11.50 6.01 3.94
C LYS A 40 -10.46 5.77 2.85
N CYS A 41 -9.30 5.19 3.18
CA CYS A 41 -8.26 4.89 2.20
C CYS A 41 -8.68 3.82 1.18
N LEU A 42 -9.56 2.89 1.56
CA LEU A 42 -10.15 1.89 0.65
C LEU A 42 -11.09 2.58 -0.35
N PHE A 43 -11.95 3.47 0.14
CA PHE A 43 -12.96 4.13 -0.70
C PHE A 43 -12.40 5.16 -1.69
N VAL A 44 -11.32 5.87 -1.33
CA VAL A 44 -10.75 6.90 -2.23
C VAL A 44 -9.74 6.34 -3.23
N CYS A 45 -9.34 5.07 -3.10
CA CYS A 45 -8.34 4.48 -3.96
C CYS A 45 -8.97 3.84 -5.19
N ASP A 46 -9.03 4.59 -6.29
CA ASP A 46 -9.58 4.10 -7.58
C ASP A 46 -8.97 2.75 -8.04
N PRO A 47 -7.63 2.52 -7.99
CA PRO A 47 -7.04 1.21 -8.31
C PRO A 47 -7.16 0.17 -7.17
N ALA A 48 -7.86 0.51 -6.10
CA ALA A 48 -8.14 -0.31 -4.93
C ALA A 48 -6.90 -0.91 -4.25
N VAL A 49 -5.74 -0.21 -4.16
CA VAL A 49 -4.45 -0.84 -3.75
C VAL A 49 -4.40 -1.43 -2.33
N PHE A 50 -5.35 -1.10 -1.48
CA PHE A 50 -5.38 -1.45 -0.06
C PHE A 50 -6.29 -2.65 0.19
N LEU A 51 -5.91 -3.49 1.15
CA LEU A 51 -6.73 -4.58 1.65
C LEU A 51 -6.88 -4.44 3.17
N MET A 52 -8.10 -4.55 3.67
CA MET A 52 -8.36 -4.75 5.09
C MET A 52 -8.34 -6.24 5.39
N HIS A 53 -7.56 -6.65 6.39
CA HIS A 53 -7.42 -8.05 6.76
C HIS A 53 -7.14 -8.20 8.26
N PRO A 54 -7.43 -9.37 8.84
CA PRO A 54 -7.02 -9.67 10.20
C PRO A 54 -5.51 -9.92 10.29
N THR A 55 -4.94 -9.79 11.48
CA THR A 55 -3.57 -10.25 11.74
C THR A 55 -3.53 -11.77 11.92
N LEU A 56 -2.33 -12.35 11.80
CA LEU A 56 -2.07 -13.76 12.09
C LEU A 56 -1.57 -13.96 13.52
N GLU A 57 -1.87 -13.02 14.42
CA GLU A 57 -1.48 -13.14 15.83
C GLU A 57 -2.25 -14.32 16.45
N GLU A 58 -1.58 -15.08 17.33
CA GLU A 58 -2.21 -16.21 18.01
C GLU A 58 -3.37 -15.71 18.87
N HIS A 59 -4.58 -16.08 18.47
CA HIS A 59 -5.81 -15.67 19.12
C HIS A 59 -6.56 -16.91 19.68
N PRO A 60 -7.15 -16.85 20.89
CA PRO A 60 -7.89 -17.97 21.47
C PRO A 60 -9.08 -18.45 20.62
N ASP A 61 -9.73 -17.53 19.90
CA ASP A 61 -10.82 -17.83 18.96
C ASP A 61 -10.33 -17.75 17.51
N PRO A 62 -10.21 -18.87 16.78
CA PRO A 62 -9.78 -18.89 15.38
C PRO A 62 -10.81 -18.27 14.41
N HIS A 63 -12.03 -18.02 14.86
CA HIS A 63 -13.09 -17.38 14.06
C HIS A 63 -13.20 -15.88 14.28
N ASN A 64 -12.55 -15.33 15.31
CA ASN A 64 -12.53 -13.91 15.59
C ASN A 64 -11.10 -13.44 15.89
N PRO A 65 -10.35 -12.97 14.89
CA PRO A 65 -8.93 -12.64 15.04
C PRO A 65 -8.63 -11.36 15.86
N GLU A 66 -9.64 -10.70 16.44
CA GLU A 66 -9.62 -9.47 17.24
C GLU A 66 -8.96 -8.23 16.62
N ILE A 67 -7.75 -8.34 16.06
CA ILE A 67 -6.99 -7.25 15.46
C ILE A 67 -7.16 -7.23 13.94
N TRP A 68 -7.72 -6.13 13.44
CA TRP A 68 -7.82 -5.84 12.01
C TRP A 68 -6.95 -4.66 11.62
N ARG A 69 -6.34 -4.73 10.44
CA ARG A 69 -5.51 -3.65 9.88
C ARG A 69 -5.72 -3.48 8.38
N ILE A 70 -5.13 -2.43 7.82
CA ILE A 70 -5.11 -2.18 6.37
C ILE A 70 -3.67 -2.15 5.89
N ASP A 71 -3.37 -2.96 4.88
CA ASP A 71 -2.07 -2.99 4.22
C ASP A 71 -2.19 -2.73 2.70
N PRO A 72 -1.21 -2.07 2.07
CA PRO A 72 -1.17 -1.86 0.63
C PRO A 72 -0.64 -3.13 -0.06
N ILE A 73 -1.52 -3.87 -0.74
CA ILE A 73 -1.18 -5.15 -1.38
C ILE A 73 -0.78 -4.96 -2.84
N TRP A 74 -1.47 -4.08 -3.56
CA TRP A 74 -1.28 -3.93 -5.02
C TRP A 74 -0.46 -2.67 -5.37
N LEU A 75 0.74 -2.56 -4.80
CA LEU A 75 1.63 -1.39 -4.94
C LEU A 75 1.91 -0.99 -6.40
N SER A 76 1.98 -1.96 -7.31
CA SER A 76 2.19 -1.74 -8.75
C SER A 76 1.02 -1.08 -9.47
N LYS A 77 -0.16 -1.04 -8.84
CA LYS A 77 -1.37 -0.37 -9.36
C LYS A 77 -1.55 1.04 -8.81
N CYS A 78 -0.73 1.45 -7.84
CA CYS A 78 -0.76 2.81 -7.32
C CYS A 78 -0.37 3.81 -8.40
N THR A 79 -1.21 4.84 -8.59
CA THR A 79 -1.02 5.91 -9.57
C THR A 79 -0.32 7.14 -9.00
N GLY A 80 0.03 7.13 -7.71
CA GLY A 80 0.66 8.28 -7.05
C GLY A 80 -0.28 9.48 -6.82
N CYS A 81 -1.61 9.29 -6.84
CA CYS A 81 -2.58 10.40 -6.71
C CYS A 81 -2.66 11.05 -5.32
N MET A 82 -2.07 10.41 -4.29
CA MET A 82 -2.02 10.88 -2.89
C MET A 82 -3.39 11.05 -2.18
N LYS A 83 -4.51 10.59 -2.77
CA LYS A 83 -5.85 10.69 -2.14
C LYS A 83 -5.91 9.99 -0.79
N CYS A 84 -5.30 8.80 -0.66
CA CYS A 84 -5.27 8.04 0.59
C CYS A 84 -4.56 8.77 1.73
N VAL A 85 -3.47 9.49 1.42
CA VAL A 85 -2.73 10.29 2.41
C VAL A 85 -3.59 11.45 2.90
N LYS A 86 -4.26 12.16 1.98
CA LYS A 86 -5.10 13.33 2.29
C LYS A 86 -6.34 12.99 3.13
N VAL A 87 -6.93 11.82 2.91
CA VAL A 87 -8.20 11.44 3.56
C VAL A 87 -8.00 10.76 4.92
N CYS A 88 -6.78 10.31 5.23
CA CYS A 88 -6.49 9.58 6.46
C CYS A 88 -6.51 10.53 7.67
N PRO A 89 -7.44 10.38 8.63
CA PRO A 89 -7.56 11.30 9.76
C PRO A 89 -6.32 11.25 10.68
N GLU A 90 -5.70 10.08 10.81
CA GLU A 90 -4.53 9.85 11.66
C GLU A 90 -3.19 10.17 10.99
N HIS A 91 -3.21 10.54 9.70
CA HIS A 91 -2.00 10.70 8.90
C HIS A 91 -1.09 9.44 8.95
N ALA A 92 -1.70 8.26 9.02
CA ALA A 92 -1.01 6.98 9.17
C ALA A 92 -0.37 6.47 7.86
N ILE A 93 -0.66 7.09 6.71
CA ILE A 93 -0.24 6.59 5.39
C ILE A 93 0.87 7.46 4.80
N THR A 94 2.00 6.85 4.46
CA THR A 94 3.08 7.48 3.69
C THR A 94 3.19 6.83 2.31
N VAL A 95 3.31 7.62 1.25
CA VAL A 95 3.47 7.15 -0.14
C VAL A 95 4.71 7.76 -0.76
N VAL A 96 5.57 6.92 -1.33
CA VAL A 96 6.68 7.30 -2.21
C VAL A 96 6.42 6.66 -3.57
N PRO A 97 5.87 7.42 -4.55
CA PRO A 97 5.57 6.90 -5.88
C PRO A 97 6.83 6.42 -6.59
N GLY A 98 6.70 5.29 -7.29
CA GLY A 98 7.71 4.80 -8.20
C GLY A 98 7.75 5.59 -9.51
N VAL A 99 8.74 5.31 -10.34
CA VAL A 99 8.81 5.78 -11.73
C VAL A 99 8.82 4.58 -12.66
N SER A 100 7.93 4.56 -13.64
CA SER A 100 7.87 3.46 -14.61
C SER A 100 8.91 3.63 -15.73
N LEU A 101 9.29 2.52 -16.36
CA LEU A 101 10.15 2.53 -17.54
C LEU A 101 9.61 3.41 -18.67
N HIS A 102 8.29 3.49 -18.82
CA HIS A 102 7.64 4.30 -19.85
C HIS A 102 7.83 5.79 -19.55
N GLU A 103 7.64 6.21 -18.30
CA GLU A 103 7.83 7.61 -17.88
C GLU A 103 9.29 8.05 -17.96
N MET A 104 10.24 7.16 -17.71
CA MET A 104 11.68 7.48 -17.82
C MET A 104 12.15 7.64 -19.26
N LYS A 105 11.50 6.97 -20.23
CA LYS A 105 11.82 7.07 -21.67
C LYS A 105 11.13 8.24 -22.38
N ALA A 106 10.09 8.81 -21.76
CA ALA A 106 9.35 9.95 -22.28
C ALA A 106 9.95 11.31 -21.88
N ARG A 107 11.09 11.29 -21.18
CA ARG A 107 11.92 12.44 -20.80
C ARG A 107 13.26 12.35 -21.52
#